data_AF-A0A9E2Q6K9-F1
#
_entry.id   AF-A0A9E2Q6K9-F1
#
_cell.length_a   1.000
_cell.length_b   1.000
_cell.length_c   1.000
_cell.angle_alpha   90.00
_cell.angle_beta   90.00
_cell.angle_gamma   90.00
#
_symmetry.space_group_name_H-M   'P 1'
#
loop_
_entity.id
_entity.type
_entity.pdbx_description
1 polymer ?
#
loop_
_entity_poly.entity_id
_entity_poly.type
_entity_poly.pdbx_seq_one_letter_code
_entity_poly.pdbx_strand_id
1 'polypeptide(L)' 'VLYKRRGVGMFVAPGAREQLRAARADTFFAEVVDPVADQAAVLGIGLDEVVARLRARDAARREQAR' A
#
# COMPACT_ATOMS: atom_id res chain seq x y z
N VAL A 1 9.91 -4.29 15.81
CA VAL A 1 10.60 -4.89 16.98
C VAL A 1 12.01 -5.27 16.58
N LEU A 2 13.03 -4.60 17.14
CA LEU A 2 14.45 -4.82 16.86
C LEU A 2 15.09 -5.55 18.05
N TYR A 3 15.71 -6.70 17.83
CA TYR A 3 16.45 -7.43 18.86
C TYR A 3 17.96 -7.21 18.68
N LYS A 4 18.67 -6.93 19.78
CA LYS A 4 20.11 -6.65 19.81
C LYS A 4 20.81 -7.72 20.66
N ARG A 5 21.84 -8.38 20.12
CA ARG A 5 22.73 -9.28 20.86
C ARG A 5 24.16 -8.75 20.78
N ARG A 6 24.82 -8.56 21.94
CA ARG A 6 26.12 -7.87 22.02
C ARG A 6 27.18 -8.61 21.18
N GLY A 7 27.93 -7.85 20.39
CA GLY A 7 29.01 -8.35 19.54
C GLY A 7 28.66 -8.58 18.07
N VAL A 8 27.38 -8.51 17.67
CA VAL A 8 26.96 -8.77 16.28
C VAL A 8 25.77 -7.87 15.92
N GLY A 9 26.02 -6.64 15.46
CA GLY A 9 25.08 -5.76 14.71
C GLY A 9 23.61 -5.60 15.19
N MET A 10 22.77 -5.04 14.30
CA MET A 10 21.31 -4.95 14.42
C MET A 10 20.71 -5.88 13.36
N PHE A 11 20.03 -6.96 13.77
CA PHE A 11 19.44 -7.92 12.83
C PHE A 11 17.93 -7.72 12.73
N VAL A 12 17.42 -7.64 11.50
CA VAL A 12 15.99 -7.55 11.19
C VAL A 12 15.34 -8.89 11.55
N ALA A 13 14.31 -8.87 12.40
CA ALA A 13 13.61 -10.09 12.81
C ALA A 13 12.97 -10.80 11.58
N PRO A 14 12.98 -12.14 11.52
CA PRO A 14 12.17 -12.85 10.53
C PRO A 14 10.70 -12.42 10.71
N GLY A 15 10.01 -12.06 9.62
CA GLY A 15 8.65 -11.50 9.68
C GLY A 15 8.58 -9.98 9.81
N ALA A 16 9.70 -9.27 10.02
CA ALA A 16 9.71 -7.81 10.10
C ALA A 16 9.43 -7.15 8.74
N ARG A 17 9.68 -7.84 7.63
CA ARG A 17 9.31 -7.38 6.29
C ARG A 17 7.79 -7.39 6.10
N GLU A 18 7.13 -8.46 6.51
CA GLU A 18 5.67 -8.59 6.49
C GLU A 18 5.02 -7.58 7.43
N GLN A 19 5.51 -7.44 8.67
CA GLN A 19 5.00 -6.44 9.62
C GLN A 19 5.18 -5.01 9.11
N LEU A 20 6.33 -4.70 8.52
CA LEU A 20 6.57 -3.38 7.94
C LEU A 20 5.72 -3.14 6.68
N ARG A 21 5.45 -4.17 5.88
CA ARG A 21 4.52 -4.08 4.76
C ARG A 21 3.08 -3.86 5.23
N ALA A 22 2.64 -4.57 6.26
CA ALA A 22 1.31 -4.39 6.84
C ALA A 22 1.15 -2.97 7.41
N ALA A 23 2.11 -2.50 8.20
CA ALA A 23 2.08 -1.14 8.74
C ALA A 23 2.07 -0.07 7.65
N ARG A 24 2.88 -0.23 6.60
CA ARG A 24 2.87 0.70 5.44
C ARG A 24 1.59 0.62 4.63
N ALA A 25 0.99 -0.56 4.50
CA ALA A 25 -0.29 -0.72 3.82
C ALA A 25 -1.39 -0.01 4.60
N ASP A 26 -1.41 -0.15 5.93
CA ASP A 26 -2.37 0.50 6.82
C ASP A 26 -2.28 2.03 6.71
N THR A 27 -1.07 2.59 6.79
CA THR A 27 -0.85 4.03 6.55
C THR A 27 -1.29 4.45 5.15
N PHE A 28 -1.01 3.65 4.12
CA PHE A 28 -1.43 3.96 2.76
C PHE A 28 -2.96 3.98 2.60
N PHE A 29 -3.67 3.04 3.23
CA PHE A 29 -5.13 3.05 3.22
C PHE A 29 -5.68 4.30 3.90
N ALA A 30 -5.21 4.58 5.12
CA ALA A 30 -5.68 5.73 5.90
C ALA A 30 -5.35 7.10 5.27
N GLU A 31 -4.14 7.27 4.72
CA GLU A 31 -3.68 8.58 4.23
C GLU A 31 -3.95 8.84 2.75
N VAL A 32 -4.17 7.78 1.95
CA VAL A 32 -4.32 7.91 0.49
C VAL A 32 -5.65 7.36 0.01
N VAL A 33 -6.03 6.16 0.42
CA VAL A 33 -7.23 5.50 -0.13
C VAL A 33 -8.51 6.10 0.46
N ASP A 34 -8.58 6.30 1.77
CA ASP A 34 -9.76 6.83 2.43
C ASP A 34 -10.09 8.26 1.96
N PRO A 35 -9.12 9.20 1.87
CA PRO A 35 -9.40 10.53 1.32
C PRO A 35 -9.84 10.51 -0.15
N VAL A 36 -9.33 9.56 -0.96
CA VAL A 36 -9.75 9.40 -2.35
C VAL A 36 -11.19 8.87 -2.42
N ALA A 37 -11.57 7.95 -1.54
CA ALA A 37 -12.94 7.46 -1.46
C ALA A 37 -13.92 8.57 -1.08
N ASP A 38 -13.56 9.41 -0.10
CA ASP A 38 -14.36 10.58 0.30
C ASP A 38 -14.51 11.56 -0.87
N GLN A 39 -13.42 11.88 -1.57
CA GLN A 39 -13.46 12.76 -2.74
C GLN A 39 -14.29 12.18 -3.88
N ALA A 40 -14.17 10.88 -4.14
CA ALA A 40 -14.97 10.19 -5.15
C ALA A 40 -16.46 10.27 -4.80
N ALA A 41 -16.83 10.06 -3.53
CA ALA A 41 -18.19 10.19 -3.06
C ALA A 41 -18.74 11.62 -3.23
N VAL A 42 -17.95 12.65 -2.89
CA VAL A 42 -18.32 14.07 -3.09
C VAL A 42 -18.58 14.38 -4.56
N LEU A 43 -17.82 13.78 -5.47
CA LEU A 43 -17.95 13.96 -6.91
C LEU A 43 -19.02 13.04 -7.55
N GLY A 44 -19.66 12.18 -6.77
CA GLY A 44 -20.64 11.21 -7.27
C GLY A 44 -20.03 10.07 -8.08
N ILE A 45 -18.72 9.84 -7.95
CA ILE A 45 -18.01 8.75 -8.62
C ILE A 45 -18.19 7.48 -7.80
N GLY A 46 -18.83 6.47 -8.39
CA GLY A 46 -19.02 5.18 -7.75
C GLY A 46 -17.71 4.44 -7.51
N LEU A 47 -17.64 3.65 -6.44
CA LEU A 47 -16.47 2.85 -6.10
C LEU A 47 -16.05 1.92 -7.25
N ASP A 48 -17.01 1.32 -7.95
CA ASP A 48 -16.75 0.45 -9.11
C ASP A 48 -16.01 1.17 -10.24
N GLU A 49 -16.31 2.45 -10.46
CA GLU A 49 -15.66 3.26 -11.49
C GLU A 49 -14.20 3.57 -11.10
N VAL A 50 -13.96 3.91 -9.84
CA VAL A 50 -12.60 4.11 -9.30
C VAL A 50 -11.78 2.82 -9.44
N VAL A 51 -12.35 1.68 -9.06
CA VAL A 51 -11.70 0.37 -9.16
C VAL A 51 -11.43 0.00 -10.62
N ALA A 52 -12.37 0.24 -11.53
CA ALA A 52 -12.17 0.01 -12.96
C ALA A 52 -11.01 0.83 -13.52
N ARG A 53 -10.92 2.12 -13.13
CA ARG A 53 -9.83 3.02 -13.51
C ARG A 53 -8.47 2.55 -13.00
N LEU A 54 -8.41 2.10 -11.74
CA LEU A 54 -7.17 1.56 -11.14
C LEU A 54 -6.71 0.29 -11.84
N ARG A 55 -7.63 -0.64 -12.14
CA ARG A 55 -7.33 -1.87 -12.90
C ARG A 55 -6.79 -1.58 -14.30
N ALA A 56 -7.41 -0.65 -15.02
CA ALA A 56 -6.95 -0.23 -16.35
C ALA A 56 -5.53 0.35 -16.31
N ARG A 57 -5.25 1.18 -15.29
CA ARG A 57 -3.92 1.77 -15.09
C ARG A 57 -2.84 0.72 -14.81
N ASP A 58 -3.15 -0.28 -13.98
CA ASP A 58 -2.23 -1.38 -13.68
C ASP A 58 -1.95 -2.26 -14.91
N ALA A 59 -2.99 -2.58 -15.70
CA ALA A 59 -2.85 -3.30 -16.95
C ALA A 59 -1.91 -2.56 -17.94
N ALA A 60 -2.15 -1.27 -18.16
CA ALA A 60 -1.30 -0.45 -19.02
C ALA A 60 0.16 -0.40 -18.54
N ARG A 61 0.38 -0.34 -17.22
CA ARG A 61 1.73 -0.35 -16.64
C ARG A 61 2.48 -1.67 -16.85
N ARG A 62 1.75 -2.80 -16.84
CA ARG A 62 2.33 -4.13 -17.09
C ARG A 62 2.66 -4.34 -18.57
N GLU A 63 1.86 -3.79 -19.46
CA GLU A 63 2.11 -3.85 -20.91
C GLU A 63 3.31 -2.98 -21.31
N GLN A 64 3.50 -1.81 -20.69
CA GLN A 64 4.68 -0.96 -20.86
C GLN A 64 5.99 -1.58 -20.35
N ALA A 65 5.91 -2.61 -19.51
CA ALA A 65 7.07 -3.30 -18.94
C ALA A 65 7.45 -4.58 -19.71
N ARG A 66 6.72 -4.93 -20.78
CA ARG A 66 7.03 -6.01 -21.72
C ARG A 66 7.75 -5.46 -22.95
#